data_AF-A0A820IQQ5-F1
#
_entry.id   AF-A0A820IQQ5-F1
#
_cell.length_a   1.000
_cell.length_b   1.000
_cell.length_c   1.000
_cell.angle_alpha   90.00
_cell.angle_beta   90.00
_cell.angle_gamma   90.00
#
_symmetry.space_group_name_H-M   'P 1'
#
loop_
_entity.id
_entity.type
_entity.pdbx_description
1 polymer ?
#
loop_
_entity_poly.entity_id
_entity_poly.type
_entity_poly.pdbx_seq_one_letter_code
_entity_poly.pdbx_strand_id
1 'polypeptide(L)'
;MKIRIITRTGLGREYDFDVDPSIIIRELKKRAGEKAGYSDLEKLWLVFDREVLYDEDTLEDYDIQADSTLELVDRTQRYRSLGGSFGVKFADVSDNQALKRTGWSKTAPRWRRTRHGLCLEGLCKNKNCEAYNSTVIMPVGYKRVDMLDDDSLEKITKCPVCKEYVTAVTCGFNNC
;
A
#
# COMPACT_ATOMS: atom_id res chain seq x y z
N MET A 1 -1.28 31.47 5.08
CA MET A 1 -0.59 31.17 3.80
C MET A 1 -1.61 30.59 2.85
N LYS A 2 -1.60 31.06 1.60
CA LYS A 2 -2.57 30.60 0.60
C LYS A 2 -2.06 29.29 -0.01
N ILE A 3 -2.88 28.25 0.01
CA ILE A 3 -2.62 26.98 -0.65
C ILE A 3 -3.79 26.61 -1.55
N ARG A 4 -3.52 25.78 -2.56
CA ARG A 4 -4.53 25.28 -3.47
C ARG A 4 -4.72 23.79 -3.26
N ILE A 5 -5.95 23.35 -3.06
CA ILE A 5 -6.29 21.93 -2.94
C ILE A 5 -7.13 21.54 -4.14
N ILE A 6 -6.59 20.64 -4.95
CA ILE A 6 -7.27 20.08 -6.11
C ILE A 6 -7.93 18.76 -5.72
N THR A 7 -9.23 18.66 -5.95
CA THR A 7 -9.95 17.40 -5.75
C THR A 7 -9.89 16.56 -7.00
N ARG A 8 -9.50 15.29 -6.85
CA ARG A 8 -9.56 14.30 -7.93
C ARG A 8 -10.89 13.54 -7.94
N THR A 9 -12.00 14.24 -7.70
CA THR A 9 -13.32 13.74 -8.13
C THR A 9 -13.40 13.84 -9.66
N GLY A 10 -14.28 13.07 -10.31
CA GLY A 10 -14.38 13.00 -11.78
C GLY A 10 -14.66 14.32 -12.53
N LEU A 11 -14.72 15.46 -11.83
CA LEU A 11 -14.87 16.81 -12.37
C LEU A 11 -13.68 17.75 -12.04
N GLY A 12 -12.60 17.28 -11.39
CA GLY A 12 -11.37 18.04 -11.18
C GLY A 12 -11.56 19.43 -10.58
N ARG A 13 -12.23 19.53 -9.42
CA ARG A 13 -12.54 20.84 -8.80
C ARG A 13 -11.37 21.34 -7.97
N GLU A 14 -11.03 22.61 -8.13
CA GLU A 14 -9.96 23.27 -7.40
C GLU A 14 -10.54 24.20 -6.32
N TYR A 15 -9.94 24.17 -5.13
CA TYR A 15 -10.37 24.95 -3.99
C TYR A 15 -9.18 25.69 -3.38
N ASP A 16 -9.30 26.99 -3.24
CA ASP A 16 -8.32 27.81 -2.54
C ASP A 16 -8.63 27.80 -1.03
N PHE A 17 -7.57 27.70 -0.22
CA PHE A 17 -7.60 27.77 1.23
C PHE A 17 -6.51 28.74 1.72
N ASP A 18 -6.84 29.58 2.70
CA ASP A 18 -5.85 30.36 3.45
C ASP A 18 -5.76 29.77 4.86
N VAL A 19 -4.62 29.17 5.16
CA VAL A 19 -4.39 28.40 6.40
C VAL A 19 -3.05 28.75 7.00
N ASP A 20 -2.91 28.56 8.31
CA ASP A 20 -1.63 28.71 8.99
C ASP A 20 -0.72 27.52 8.64
N PRO A 21 0.60 27.70 8.42
CA PRO A 21 1.53 26.59 8.21
C PRO A 21 1.50 25.54 9.36
N SER A 22 1.19 25.97 10.59
CA SER A 22 1.06 25.09 11.76
C SER A 22 -0.26 24.29 11.81
N ILE A 23 -1.12 24.39 10.79
CA ILE A 23 -2.37 23.63 10.73
C ILE A 23 -2.08 22.12 10.69
N ILE A 24 -2.76 21.37 11.54
CA ILE A 24 -2.71 19.91 11.56
C ILE A 24 -3.37 19.36 10.28
N ILE A 25 -2.73 18.41 9.62
CA ILE A 25 -3.22 17.81 8.36
C ILE A 25 -4.64 17.26 8.49
N ARG A 26 -4.99 16.62 9.61
CA ARG A 26 -6.36 16.15 9.87
C ARG A 26 -7.41 17.26 9.78
N GLU A 27 -7.12 18.43 10.33
CA GLU A 27 -8.02 19.58 10.31
C GLU A 27 -8.14 20.17 8.89
N LEU A 28 -7.03 20.25 8.17
CA LEU A 28 -7.03 20.68 6.77
C LEU A 28 -7.83 19.73 5.87
N LYS A 29 -7.62 18.42 6.04
CA LYS A 29 -8.33 17.34 5.33
C LYS A 29 -9.83 17.42 5.57
N LYS A 30 -10.25 17.68 6.81
CA LYS A 30 -11.66 17.86 7.18
C LYS A 30 -12.28 19.06 6.44
N ARG A 31 -11.65 20.24 6.50
CA ARG A 31 -12.14 21.44 5.80
C ARG A 31 -12.24 21.24 4.29
N ALA A 32 -11.25 20.57 3.71
CA ALA A 32 -11.21 20.27 2.29
C ALA A 32 -12.32 19.27 1.89
N GLY A 33 -12.49 18.20 2.65
CA GLY A 33 -13.51 17.17 2.41
C GLY A 33 -14.93 17.72 2.51
N GLU A 34 -15.22 18.52 3.54
CA GLU A 34 -16.52 19.17 3.74
C GLU A 34 -16.85 20.12 2.57
N LYS A 35 -15.88 20.95 2.14
CA LYS A 35 -16.06 21.90 1.02
C LYS A 35 -16.27 21.18 -0.32
N ALA A 36 -15.66 20.01 -0.48
CA ALA A 36 -15.80 19.18 -1.66
C ALA A 36 -17.06 18.29 -1.65
N GLY A 37 -17.78 18.22 -0.53
CA GLY A 37 -19.01 17.44 -0.37
C GLY A 37 -18.79 15.96 -0.05
N TYR A 38 -17.61 15.59 0.46
CA TYR A 38 -17.35 14.23 0.92
C TYR A 38 -17.95 13.97 2.30
N SER A 39 -18.65 12.84 2.42
CA SER A 39 -19.31 12.44 3.67
C SER A 39 -18.43 11.58 4.58
N ASP A 40 -17.39 10.95 4.02
CA ASP A 40 -16.53 10.00 4.73
C ASP A 40 -15.07 10.45 4.65
N LEU A 41 -14.66 11.24 5.65
CA LEU A 41 -13.34 11.87 5.72
C LEU A 41 -12.20 10.88 5.98
N GLU A 42 -12.51 9.75 6.63
CA GLU A 42 -11.55 8.67 6.91
C GLU A 42 -11.05 7.98 5.63
N LYS A 43 -11.84 8.09 4.55
CA LYS A 43 -11.46 7.56 3.23
C LYS A 43 -10.63 8.54 2.40
N LEU A 44 -10.38 9.74 2.88
CA LEU A 44 -9.63 10.75 2.14
C LEU A 44 -8.15 10.73 2.52
N TRP A 45 -7.30 10.99 1.54
CA TRP A 45 -5.90 11.35 1.75
C TRP A 45 -5.63 12.75 1.22
N LEU A 46 -4.78 13.47 1.96
CA LEU A 46 -4.12 14.66 1.46
C LEU A 46 -2.75 14.24 0.92
N VAL A 47 -2.43 14.68 -0.29
CA VAL A 47 -1.22 14.28 -0.99
C VAL A 47 -0.45 15.50 -1.45
N PHE A 48 0.86 15.51 -1.21
CA PHE A 48 1.80 16.51 -1.70
C PHE A 48 3.06 15.81 -2.21
N ASP A 49 3.58 16.24 -3.37
CA ASP A 49 4.75 15.65 -4.04
C ASP A 49 4.82 14.12 -4.04
N ARG A 50 3.68 13.46 -4.29
CA ARG A 50 3.52 12.00 -4.31
C ARG A 50 3.53 11.28 -2.96
N GLU A 51 3.65 12.02 -1.87
CA GLU A 51 3.59 11.50 -0.50
C GLU A 51 2.21 11.75 0.11
N VAL A 52 1.72 10.77 0.88
CA VAL A 52 0.49 10.89 1.66
C VAL A 52 0.86 11.54 2.99
N LEU A 53 0.18 12.63 3.33
CA LEU A 53 0.43 13.36 4.55
C LEU A 53 -0.23 12.66 5.74
N TYR A 54 0.49 12.55 6.86
CA TYR A 54 -0.05 11.95 8.09
C TYR A 54 -0.91 12.93 8.87
N ASP A 55 -1.98 12.40 9.48
CA ASP A 55 -3.02 13.19 10.13
C ASP A 55 -2.54 14.03 11.34
N GLU A 56 -1.46 13.62 12.00
CA GLU A 56 -0.91 14.27 13.19
C GLU A 56 0.19 15.30 12.88
N ASP A 57 0.66 15.35 11.63
CA ASP A 57 1.69 16.29 11.20
C ASP A 57 1.08 17.66 10.82
N THR A 58 1.94 18.65 10.56
CA THR A 58 1.59 20.00 10.11
C THR A 58 2.06 20.26 8.68
N LEU A 59 1.67 21.38 8.06
CA LEU A 59 2.20 21.74 6.73
C LEU A 59 3.70 22.08 6.77
N GLU A 60 4.17 22.64 7.89
CA GLU A 60 5.60 22.96 8.09
C GLU A 60 6.47 21.70 8.08
N ASP A 61 5.99 20.58 8.61
CA ASP A 61 6.74 19.31 8.66
C ASP A 61 7.08 18.78 7.25
N TYR A 62 6.33 19.19 6.23
CA TYR A 62 6.53 18.80 4.83
C TYR A 62 7.10 19.92 3.95
N ASP A 63 7.55 21.04 4.54
CA ASP A 63 8.03 22.24 3.82
C ASP A 63 7.04 22.73 2.74
N ILE A 64 5.73 22.65 3.04
CA ILE A 64 4.69 23.12 2.13
C ILE A 64 4.62 24.65 2.23
N GLN A 65 4.78 25.31 1.08
CA GLN A 65 4.87 26.77 1.00
C GLN A 65 3.56 27.41 0.50
N ALA A 66 3.54 28.74 0.50
CA ALA A 66 2.47 29.47 -0.17
C ALA A 66 2.42 29.10 -1.66
N ASP A 67 1.21 29.05 -2.22
CA ASP A 67 0.90 28.65 -3.59
C ASP A 67 1.21 27.18 -3.94
N SER A 68 1.62 26.37 -2.95
CA SER A 68 1.69 24.92 -3.11
C SER A 68 0.32 24.32 -3.43
N THR A 69 0.34 23.30 -4.29
CA THR A 69 -0.83 22.57 -4.73
C THR A 69 -0.85 21.19 -4.10
N LEU A 70 -1.90 20.88 -3.34
CA LEU A 70 -2.13 19.57 -2.72
C LEU A 70 -3.28 18.88 -3.44
N GLU A 71 -3.29 17.56 -3.38
CA GLU A 71 -4.36 16.74 -3.94
C GLU A 71 -5.19 16.09 -2.84
N LEU A 72 -6.51 16.27 -2.91
CA LEU A 72 -7.45 15.54 -2.07
C LEU A 72 -8.01 14.36 -2.86
N VAL A 73 -7.77 13.15 -2.35
CA VAL A 73 -8.05 11.90 -3.06
C VAL A 73 -8.87 10.95 -2.19
N ASP A 74 -9.83 10.24 -2.81
CA ASP A 74 -10.66 9.23 -2.15
C ASP A 74 -10.06 7.83 -2.38
N ARG A 75 -9.84 7.09 -1.29
CA ARG A 75 -9.29 5.73 -1.30
C ARG A 75 -10.17 4.73 -2.06
N THR A 76 -11.47 5.01 -2.19
CA THR A 76 -12.46 4.12 -2.81
C THR A 76 -12.75 4.44 -4.27
N GLN A 77 -12.74 5.72 -4.65
CA GLN A 77 -13.03 6.15 -6.01
C GLN A 77 -11.75 6.44 -6.79
N ARG A 78 -11.41 5.53 -7.71
CA ARG A 78 -10.53 5.78 -8.88
C ARG A 78 -9.01 5.91 -8.65
N TYR A 79 -8.44 5.43 -7.54
CA TYR A 79 -6.98 5.19 -7.47
C TYR A 79 -6.50 4.13 -8.47
N ARG A 80 -7.38 3.19 -8.83
CA ARG A 80 -7.10 2.11 -9.80
C ARG A 80 -7.09 2.56 -11.27
N SER A 81 -7.61 3.76 -11.59
CA SER A 81 -7.86 4.17 -12.98
C SER A 81 -6.77 5.05 -13.60
N LEU A 82 -5.78 5.51 -12.82
CA LEU A 82 -4.72 6.42 -13.28
C LEU A 82 -3.29 5.94 -13.00
N GLY A 83 -3.11 4.66 -12.63
CA GLY A 83 -1.81 3.99 -12.72
C GLY A 83 -0.73 4.43 -11.72
N GLY A 84 -1.08 5.06 -10.60
CA GLY A 84 -0.12 5.42 -9.54
C GLY A 84 -0.61 5.05 -8.16
N SER A 85 0.18 4.28 -7.40
CA SER A 85 0.01 4.14 -5.95
C SER A 85 0.84 5.20 -5.26
N PHE A 86 0.17 6.27 -4.84
CA PHE A 86 0.77 7.31 -4.01
C PHE A 86 0.93 6.80 -2.58
N GLY A 87 2.01 7.21 -1.89
CA GLY A 87 2.33 6.75 -0.53
C GLY A 87 2.85 5.31 -0.41
N VAL A 88 2.86 4.53 -1.50
CA VAL A 88 3.42 3.18 -1.53
C VAL A 88 4.76 3.23 -2.25
N LYS A 89 5.86 3.12 -1.50
CA LYS A 89 7.18 2.91 -2.09
C LYS A 89 7.24 1.51 -2.67
N PHE A 90 7.09 1.41 -3.99
CA PHE A 90 7.32 0.15 -4.69
C PHE A 90 8.81 -0.18 -4.70
N ALA A 91 9.12 -1.46 -4.61
CA ALA A 91 10.47 -1.92 -4.89
C ALA A 91 10.78 -1.67 -6.38
N ASP A 92 11.93 -1.04 -6.64
CA ASP A 92 12.47 -0.95 -7.99
C ASP A 92 13.07 -2.31 -8.37
N VAL A 93 12.34 -3.07 -9.19
CA VAL A 93 12.77 -4.40 -9.65
C VAL A 93 13.87 -4.31 -10.71
N SER A 94 14.09 -3.14 -11.31
CA SER A 94 15.20 -2.93 -12.25
C SER A 94 16.54 -2.81 -11.54
N ASP A 95 16.52 -2.39 -10.27
CA ASP A 95 17.69 -2.42 -9.39
C ASP A 95 17.92 -3.83 -8.84
N ASN A 96 18.86 -4.53 -9.48
CA ASN A 96 19.22 -5.89 -9.11
C ASN A 96 19.91 -5.99 -7.72
N GLN A 97 20.28 -4.88 -7.07
CA GLN A 97 20.95 -4.92 -5.76
C GLN A 97 20.08 -5.52 -4.66
N ALA A 98 18.76 -5.32 -4.72
CA ALA A 98 17.82 -5.85 -3.72
C ALA A 98 17.38 -7.30 -4.01
N LEU A 99 17.70 -7.85 -5.19
CA LEU A 99 17.25 -9.17 -5.61
C LEU A 99 18.13 -10.29 -5.02
N LYS A 100 17.54 -11.10 -4.15
CA LYS A 100 18.17 -12.32 -3.65
C LYS A 100 17.80 -13.53 -4.51
N ARG A 101 18.77 -14.07 -5.25
CA ARG A 101 18.62 -15.36 -5.95
C ARG A 101 18.79 -16.50 -4.95
N THR A 102 17.81 -17.40 -4.92
CA THR A 102 17.87 -18.62 -4.11
C THR A 102 17.97 -19.85 -5.00
N GLY A 103 18.85 -20.78 -4.65
CA GLY A 103 19.04 -22.04 -5.39
C GLY A 103 17.99 -23.08 -5.02
N TRP A 104 17.75 -24.02 -5.95
CA TRP A 104 16.86 -25.14 -5.72
C TRP A 104 17.46 -26.16 -4.74
N SER A 105 16.63 -26.70 -3.86
CA SER A 105 16.99 -27.79 -2.97
C SER A 105 16.18 -29.05 -3.30
N LYS A 106 16.86 -30.20 -3.35
CA LYS A 106 16.23 -31.52 -3.52
C LYS A 106 15.59 -32.04 -2.23
N THR A 107 15.95 -31.46 -1.08
CA THR A 107 15.49 -31.86 0.26
C THR A 107 14.59 -30.79 0.90
N ALA A 108 14.02 -29.89 0.09
CA ALA A 108 13.16 -28.83 0.60
C ALA A 108 11.92 -29.41 1.31
N PRO A 109 11.55 -28.89 2.49
CA PRO A 109 10.36 -29.36 3.19
C PRO A 109 9.10 -29.03 2.40
N ARG A 110 8.00 -29.74 2.68
CA ARG A 110 6.76 -29.67 1.90
C ARG A 110 6.14 -28.27 1.81
N TRP A 111 6.39 -27.42 2.80
CA TRP A 111 5.93 -26.02 2.88
C TRP A 111 6.86 -25.02 2.17
N ARG A 112 7.99 -25.46 1.59
CA ARG A 112 8.90 -24.64 0.78
C ARG A 112 8.78 -24.98 -0.72
N ARG A 113 7.68 -25.61 -1.15
CA ARG A 113 7.42 -25.91 -2.56
C ARG A 113 6.86 -24.68 -3.27
N THR A 114 7.45 -24.34 -4.40
CA THR A 114 7.06 -23.22 -5.26
C THR A 114 6.21 -23.70 -6.45
N ARG A 115 5.58 -22.75 -7.15
CA ARG A 115 5.00 -22.95 -8.49
C ARG A 115 5.50 -21.86 -9.42
N HIS A 116 5.35 -22.02 -10.72
CA HIS A 116 5.65 -20.97 -11.69
C HIS A 116 4.78 -19.73 -11.41
N GLY A 117 5.36 -18.53 -11.48
CA GLY A 117 4.68 -17.29 -11.13
C GLY A 117 5.07 -16.74 -9.75
N LEU A 118 4.15 -15.97 -9.16
CA LEU A 118 4.32 -15.33 -7.86
C LEU A 118 4.26 -16.35 -6.71
N CYS A 119 5.25 -16.29 -5.83
CA CYS A 119 5.33 -17.06 -4.60
C CYS A 119 5.46 -16.08 -3.43
N LEU A 120 4.47 -16.03 -2.54
CA LEU A 120 4.54 -15.23 -1.33
C LEU A 120 5.21 -16.04 -0.22
N GLU A 121 5.94 -15.39 0.68
CA GLU A 121 6.59 -16.04 1.81
C GLU A 121 6.20 -15.39 3.13
N GLY A 122 6.02 -16.19 4.16
CA GLY A 122 5.66 -15.73 5.50
C GLY A 122 5.89 -16.80 6.56
N LEU A 123 5.76 -16.42 7.83
CA LEU A 123 5.99 -17.31 8.97
C LEU A 123 4.70 -18.00 9.40
N CYS A 124 4.68 -19.33 9.49
CA CYS A 124 3.53 -20.03 10.05
C CYS A 124 3.54 -19.93 11.59
N LYS A 125 2.49 -19.34 12.16
CA LYS A 125 2.33 -19.14 13.62
C LYS A 125 1.48 -20.23 14.32
N ASN A 126 0.95 -21.20 13.57
CA ASN A 126 0.13 -22.27 14.14
C ASN A 126 1.01 -23.31 14.85
N LYS A 127 0.92 -23.37 16.19
CA LYS A 127 1.69 -24.29 17.06
C LYS A 127 1.48 -25.78 16.75
N ASN A 128 0.34 -26.15 16.18
CA ASN A 128 -0.01 -27.53 15.83
C ASN A 128 0.44 -27.91 14.41
N CYS A 129 1.07 -27.00 13.69
CA CYS A 129 1.54 -27.22 12.32
C CYS A 129 2.99 -27.71 12.33
N GLU A 130 3.32 -28.68 11.46
CA GLU A 130 4.71 -29.08 11.24
C GLU A 130 5.61 -27.94 10.76
N ALA A 131 5.03 -26.93 10.11
CA ALA A 131 5.74 -25.74 9.67
C ALA A 131 5.76 -24.62 10.73
N TYR A 132 5.39 -24.91 11.98
CA TYR A 132 5.39 -23.92 13.06
C TYR A 132 6.74 -23.22 13.16
N ASN A 133 6.70 -21.89 13.25
CA ASN A 133 7.87 -21.02 13.33
C ASN A 133 8.87 -21.20 12.16
N SER A 134 8.39 -21.73 11.02
CA SER A 134 9.16 -21.88 9.79
C SER A 134 8.58 -20.99 8.69
N THR A 135 9.44 -20.51 7.81
CA THR A 135 9.03 -19.77 6.61
C THR A 135 8.36 -20.73 5.63
N VAL A 136 7.11 -20.43 5.28
CA VAL A 136 6.32 -21.18 4.30
C VAL A 136 6.19 -20.39 3.01
N ILE A 137 6.17 -21.10 1.90
CA ILE A 137 5.89 -20.56 0.57
C ILE A 137 4.41 -20.78 0.26
N MET A 138 3.76 -19.71 -0.15
CA MET A 138 2.37 -19.64 -0.60
C MET A 138 2.39 -19.40 -2.12
N PRO A 139 2.32 -20.49 -2.93
CA PRO A 139 2.46 -20.38 -4.38
C PRO A 139 1.16 -19.87 -5.01
N VAL A 140 1.12 -18.57 -5.30
CA VAL A 140 -0.05 -17.90 -5.90
C VAL A 140 -0.14 -18.18 -7.40
N GLY A 141 1.02 -18.20 -8.08
CA GLY A 141 1.14 -18.42 -9.52
C GLY A 141 0.89 -17.16 -10.35
N TYR A 142 0.48 -17.33 -11.61
CA TYR A 142 0.14 -16.22 -12.52
C TYR A 142 -1.28 -15.72 -12.24
N LYS A 143 -1.44 -14.91 -11.19
CA LYS A 143 -2.70 -14.26 -10.85
C LYS A 143 -2.48 -12.78 -10.60
N ARG A 144 -3.52 -12.00 -10.86
CA ARG A 144 -3.56 -10.61 -10.40
C ARG A 144 -3.70 -10.62 -8.88
N VAL A 145 -2.73 -10.02 -8.21
CA VAL A 145 -2.74 -9.85 -6.75
C VAL A 145 -2.64 -8.37 -6.47
N ASP A 146 -3.58 -7.87 -5.70
CA ASP A 146 -3.49 -6.55 -5.09
C ASP A 146 -2.83 -6.74 -3.73
N MET A 147 -1.57 -6.31 -3.60
CA MET A 147 -0.80 -6.45 -2.34
C MET A 147 -1.22 -5.44 -1.27
N LEU A 148 -2.13 -4.52 -1.60
CA LEU A 148 -2.61 -3.48 -0.68
C LEU A 148 -4.04 -3.76 -0.18
N ASP A 149 -4.66 -4.82 -0.69
CA ASP A 149 -6.02 -5.23 -0.33
C ASP A 149 -5.94 -6.44 0.62
N ASP A 150 -5.97 -6.15 1.93
CA ASP A 150 -5.84 -7.15 3.00
C ASP A 150 -6.89 -8.27 2.87
N ASP A 151 -8.13 -7.93 2.51
CA ASP A 151 -9.21 -8.91 2.32
C ASP A 151 -8.92 -9.90 1.18
N SER A 152 -8.23 -9.44 0.14
CA SER A 152 -7.79 -10.28 -0.97
C SER A 152 -6.57 -11.11 -0.60
N LEU A 153 -5.63 -10.53 0.17
CA LEU A 153 -4.43 -11.22 0.65
C LEU A 153 -4.78 -12.38 1.58
N GLU A 154 -5.65 -12.19 2.58
CA GLU A 154 -6.03 -13.24 3.53
C GLU A 154 -6.58 -14.50 2.84
N LYS A 155 -7.25 -14.33 1.71
CA LYS A 155 -7.80 -15.44 0.92
C LYS A 155 -6.72 -16.27 0.23
N ILE A 156 -5.60 -15.66 -0.14
CA ILE A 156 -4.52 -16.30 -0.92
C ILE A 156 -3.29 -16.65 -0.08
N THR A 157 -3.08 -16.02 1.07
CA THR A 157 -1.92 -16.23 1.94
C THR A 157 -2.24 -17.24 3.06
N LYS A 158 -2.29 -18.52 2.68
CA LYS A 158 -2.55 -19.62 3.61
C LYS A 158 -1.38 -20.58 3.67
N CYS A 159 -1.05 -21.02 4.89
CA CYS A 159 -0.03 -22.04 5.09
C CYS A 159 -0.35 -23.28 4.25
N PRO A 160 0.60 -23.80 3.44
CA PRO A 160 0.34 -24.95 2.58
C PRO A 160 0.04 -26.24 3.38
N VAL A 161 0.46 -26.29 4.65
CA VAL A 161 0.28 -27.43 5.55
C VAL A 161 -1.03 -27.32 6.33
N CYS A 162 -1.15 -26.34 7.24
CA CYS A 162 -2.31 -26.22 8.14
C CYS A 162 -3.47 -25.39 7.59
N LYS A 163 -3.31 -24.73 6.43
CA LYS A 163 -4.33 -23.86 5.80
C LYS A 163 -4.72 -22.60 6.58
N GLU A 164 -4.11 -22.36 7.73
CA GLU A 164 -4.25 -21.10 8.47
C GLU A 164 -3.67 -19.92 7.71
N TYR A 165 -4.21 -18.73 7.99
CA TYR A 165 -3.70 -17.48 7.45
C TYR A 165 -2.22 -17.26 7.86
N VAL A 166 -1.44 -16.76 6.92
CA VAL A 166 -0.04 -16.38 7.10
C VAL A 166 0.14 -14.99 6.53
N THR A 167 0.63 -14.05 7.34
CA THR A 167 1.02 -12.73 6.86
C THR A 167 2.21 -12.87 5.90
N ALA A 168 2.06 -12.36 4.67
CA ALA A 168 3.17 -12.32 3.72
C ALA A 168 4.18 -11.24 4.14
N VAL A 169 5.45 -11.61 4.18
CA VAL A 169 6.56 -10.73 4.58
C VAL A 169 7.45 -10.40 3.38
N THR A 170 7.52 -11.30 2.41
CA THR A 170 8.28 -11.08 1.17
C THR A 170 7.67 -11.89 0.04
N CYS A 171 8.17 -11.70 -1.18
CA CYS A 171 7.74 -12.42 -2.36
C CYS A 171 8.92 -12.80 -3.24
N GLY A 172 8.73 -13.86 -4.02
CA GLY A 172 9.65 -14.33 -5.04
C GLY A 172 8.91 -14.66 -6.32
N PHE A 173 9.61 -14.52 -7.44
CA PHE A 173 9.14 -14.96 -8.74
C PHE A 173 9.90 -16.22 -9.16
N ASN A 174 9.17 -17.22 -9.62
CA ASN A 174 9.74 -18.48 -10.04
C ASN A 174 9.42 -18.75 -11.52
N ASN A 175 10.47 -18.86 -12.34
CA ASN A 175 10.39 -19.14 -13.77
C ASN A 175 9.48 -18.14 -14.52
N CYS A 176 9.73 -16.85 -14.30
CA CYS A 176 9.03 -15.74 -14.93
C CYS A 176 10.01 -14.94 -15.78
#